data_AF-A0A149UPN1-F1
#
_entry.id   AF-A0A149UPN1-F1
#
_cell.length_a   1.000
_cell.length_b   1.000
_cell.length_c   1.000
_cell.angle_alpha   90.00
_cell.angle_beta   90.00
_cell.angle_gamma   90.00
#
_symmetry.space_group_name_H-M   'P 1'
#
loop_
_entity.id
_entity.type
_entity.pdbx_description
1 polymer ?
#
loop_
_entity_poly.entity_id
_entity_poly.type
_entity_poly.pdbx_seq_one_letter_code
_entity_poly.pdbx_strand_id
1 'polypeptide(L)' 'MLKITPPPPSVGQFLTATEVTQRLKVGKSTLYRKIRNEGFPKPIQMGLRCARWSEEAISNWLEEQKGKVAA' A
#
# COMPACT_ATOMS: atom_id res chain seq x y z
N MET A 1 -18.50 5.68 -14.73
CA MET A 1 -18.26 4.25 -15.02
C MET A 1 -16.78 4.00 -14.72
N LEU A 2 -16.29 3.23 -13.76
CA LEU A 2 -16.81 2.29 -12.75
C LEU A 2 -16.25 2.70 -11.37
N LYS A 3 -17.01 2.47 -10.29
CA LYS A 3 -16.49 2.54 -8.92
C LYS A 3 -15.56 1.35 -8.71
N ILE A 4 -14.28 1.60 -8.47
CA ILE A 4 -13.34 0.56 -8.05
C ILE A 4 -13.62 0.32 -6.57
N THR A 5 -14.62 -0.51 -6.27
CA THR A 5 -14.78 -1.08 -4.94
C THR A 5 -13.61 -2.05 -4.75
N PRO A 6 -12.71 -1.86 -3.76
CA PRO A 6 -11.75 -2.89 -3.45
C PRO A 6 -12.55 -4.13 -3.01
N PRO A 7 -12.33 -5.31 -3.61
CA PRO A 7 -13.00 -6.52 -3.19
C PRO A 7 -12.74 -6.77 -1.69
N PRO A 8 -13.71 -7.34 -0.96
CA PRO A 8 -13.52 -7.71 0.45
C PRO A 8 -12.26 -8.58 0.61
N PRO A 9 -11.53 -8.44 1.73
CA PRO A 9 -10.23 -9.07 1.93
C PRO A 9 -10.37 -10.60 1.93
N SER A 10 -10.05 -11.22 0.80
CA SER A 10 -9.86 -12.66 0.69
C SER A 10 -8.36 -12.94 0.71
N VAL A 11 -7.93 -13.61 1.78
CA VAL A 11 -6.55 -13.96 2.20
C VAL A 11 -5.56 -14.18 1.04
N GLY A 12 -4.45 -13.41 1.03
CA GLY A 12 -3.32 -13.59 0.10
C GLY A 12 -3.14 -12.55 -1.02
N GLN A 13 -3.72 -11.35 -0.91
CA GLN A 13 -3.66 -10.35 -1.97
C GLN A 13 -2.40 -9.49 -1.99
N PHE A 14 -1.88 -9.31 -3.21
CA PHE A 14 -0.77 -8.43 -3.53
C PHE A 14 -1.26 -7.16 -4.27
N LEU A 15 -1.16 -6.02 -3.61
CA LEU A 15 -1.58 -4.72 -4.13
C LEU A 15 -0.60 -4.20 -5.18
N THR A 16 -1.14 -3.62 -6.26
CA THR A 16 -0.36 -2.78 -7.18
C THR A 16 -0.05 -1.42 -6.58
N ALA A 17 0.92 -0.70 -7.16
CA ALA A 17 1.20 0.68 -6.76
C ALA A 17 -0.07 1.58 -6.85
N THR A 18 -0.92 1.35 -7.85
CA THR A 18 -2.19 2.07 -8.01
C THR A 18 -3.13 1.80 -6.84
N GLU A 19 -3.32 0.54 -6.45
CA GLU A 19 -4.18 0.18 -5.32
C GLU A 19 -3.64 0.73 -4.00
N VAL A 20 -2.32 0.66 -3.79
CA VAL A 20 -1.66 1.27 -2.63
C VAL A 20 -1.94 2.77 -2.58
N THR A 21 -1.79 3.49 -3.71
CA THR A 21 -2.12 4.92 -3.76
C THR A 21 -3.58 5.22 -3.47
N GLN A 22 -4.51 4.37 -3.92
CA GLN A 22 -5.94 4.52 -3.65
C GLN A 22 -6.28 4.28 -2.17
N ARG A 23 -5.66 3.28 -1.53
CA ARG A 23 -5.83 2.97 -0.10
C ARG A 23 -5.28 4.10 0.77
N LEU A 24 -4.09 4.62 0.45
CA LEU A 24 -3.46 5.71 1.19
C LEU A 24 -4.05 7.10 0.86
N LYS A 25 -4.87 7.22 -0.19
CA LYS A 25 -5.35 8.50 -0.73
C LYS A 25 -4.22 9.49 -1.03
N VAL A 26 -3.11 9.00 -1.59
CA VAL A 26 -1.94 9.81 -1.97
C VAL A 26 -1.58 9.66 -3.44
N GLY A 27 -0.82 10.60 -3.99
CA GLY A 27 -0.24 10.47 -5.33
C GLY A 27 0.92 9.46 -5.40
N LYS A 28 1.21 8.95 -6.61
CA LYS A 28 2.32 8.02 -6.88
C LYS A 28 3.68 8.57 -6.43
N SER A 29 3.92 9.88 -6.60
CA SER A 29 5.15 10.55 -6.13
C SER A 29 5.33 10.44 -4.62
N THR A 30 4.24 10.57 -3.86
CA THR A 30 4.24 10.38 -2.40
C THR A 30 4.45 8.93 -2.01
N LEU A 31 3.88 7.97 -2.74
CA LEU A 31 4.17 6.56 -2.55
C LEU A 31 5.67 6.26 -2.74
N TYR A 32 6.28 6.69 -3.85
CA TYR A 32 7.71 6.48 -4.08
C TYR A 32 8.60 7.19 -3.07
N ARG A 33 8.21 8.39 -2.61
CA ARG A 33 8.89 9.05 -1.50
C ARG A 33 8.79 8.23 -0.22
N LYS A 34 7.62 7.68 0.11
CA LYS A 34 7.43 6.82 1.28
C LYS A 34 8.26 5.53 1.19
N ILE A 35 8.35 4.91 0.03
CA ILE A 35 9.21 3.72 -0.19
C ILE A 35 10.69 4.05 0.10
N ARG A 36 11.14 5.26 -0.21
CA ARG A 36 12.50 5.73 0.12
C ARG A 36 12.70 6.02 1.61
N ASN A 37 11.64 6.34 2.34
CA ASN A 37 11.72 6.59 3.77
C ASN A 37 11.66 5.25 4.52
N GLU A 38 12.59 5.02 5.44
CA GLU A 38 12.60 3.82 6.28
C GLU A 38 11.33 3.81 7.15
N GLY A 39 10.51 2.76 7.02
CA GLY A 39 9.25 2.62 7.75
C GLY A 39 8.00 2.50 6.88
N PHE A 40 8.11 2.42 5.54
CA PHE A 40 7.01 1.98 4.68
C PHE A 40 7.25 0.53 4.20
N PRO A 41 6.21 -0.33 4.07
CA PRO A 41 6.37 -1.70 3.58
C PRO A 41 7.04 -1.75 2.20
N LYS A 42 8.07 -2.60 2.11
CA LYS A 42 8.85 -2.76 0.88
C LYS A 42 8.03 -3.48 -0.20
N PRO A 43 8.13 -3.07 -1.46
CA PRO A 43 7.55 -3.84 -2.56
C PRO A 43 8.27 -5.18 -2.74
N ILE A 44 7.48 -6.20 -3.02
CA ILE A 44 7.89 -7.49 -3.52
C ILE A 44 8.01 -7.38 -5.05
N GLN A 45 9.22 -7.61 -5.56
CA GLN A 45 9.48 -7.60 -7.00
C GLN A 45 9.08 -8.94 -7.60
N MET A 46 7.99 -8.95 -8.37
CA MET A 46 7.51 -10.11 -9.13
C MET A 46 8.02 -10.11 -10.59
N GLY A 47 8.86 -9.14 -10.95
CA GLY A 47 9.48 -8.99 -12.26
C GLY A 47 10.07 -7.60 -12.47
N LEU A 48 10.71 -7.38 -13.61
CA LEU A 48 11.51 -6.17 -13.91
C LEU A 48 10.73 -4.85 -13.77
N ARG A 49 9.41 -4.87 -14.00
CA ARG A 49 8.51 -3.72 -13.86
C ARG A 49 7.31 -4.01 -12.95
N CYS A 50 7.35 -5.11 -12.20
CA CYS A 50 6.21 -5.59 -11.44
C CYS A 50 6.52 -5.56 -9.94
N ALA A 51 6.24 -4.42 -9.31
CA ALA A 51 6.34 -4.24 -7.87
C ALA A 51 4.95 -4.40 -7.24
N ARG A 52 4.87 -5.22 -6.19
CA ARG A 52 3.64 -5.55 -5.47
C ARG A 52 3.81 -5.39 -3.97
N TRP A 53 2.74 -5.06 -3.25
CA TRP A 53 2.77 -4.96 -1.79
C TRP A 53 1.87 -6.02 -1.19
N SER A 54 2.30 -6.65 -0.09
CA SER A 54 1.36 -7.44 0.71
C SER A 54 0.27 -6.52 1.24
N GLU A 55 -0.99 -6.90 1.04
CA GLU A 55 -2.13 -6.17 1.60
C GLU A 55 -2.04 -6.07 3.12
N GLU A 56 -1.64 -7.16 3.79
CA GLU A 56 -1.51 -7.24 5.24
C GLU A 56 -0.46 -6.26 5.76
N ALA A 57 0.70 -6.20 5.09
CA ALA A 57 1.77 -5.27 5.49
C ALA A 57 1.33 -3.80 5.34
N ILE A 58 0.54 -3.48 4.32
CA ILE A 58 -0.02 -2.13 4.12
C ILE A 58 -1.09 -1.81 5.17
N SER A 59 -1.94 -2.78 5.51
CA SER A 59 -2.96 -2.63 6.55
C SER A 59 -2.32 -2.38 7.91
N ASN A 60 -1.38 -3.23 8.31
CA ASN A 60 -0.63 -3.10 9.56
C ASN A 60 0.07 -1.74 9.64
N TRP A 61 0.72 -1.32 8.55
CA TRP A 61 1.36 0.00 8.50
C TRP A 61 0.36 1.14 8.72
N LEU A 62 -0.83 1.09 8.12
CA LEU A 62 -1.87 2.10 8.32
C LEU A 62 -2.35 2.13 9.78
N GLU A 63 -2.46 0.98 10.42
CA GLU A 63 -2.81 0.87 11.85
C GLU A 63 -1.70 1.43 12.75
N GLU A 64 -0.43 1.13 12.46
CA GLU A 64 0.72 1.73 13.14
C GLU A 64 0.73 3.27 12.99
N GLN A 65 0.38 3.80 11.81
CA GLN A 65 0.28 5.26 11.61
C GLN A 65 -0.85 5.88 12.45
N LYS A 66 -1.99 5.21 12.57
CA LYS A 66 -3.08 5.68 13.45
C LYS A 66 -2.61 5.76 14.91
N GLY A 67 -1.84 4.77 15.37
CA GLY A 67 -1.29 4.75 16.72
C GLY A 67 -0.27 5.86 17.01
N LYS A 68 0.52 6.28 16.01
CA LYS A 68 1.53 7.34 16.16
C LYS A 68 0.97 8.76 16.22
N VAL A 69 -0.23 8.99 15.70
CA VAL A 69 -0.88 10.33 15.74
C VAL A 69 -1.65 10.54 17.04
N ALA A 70 -1.91 9.47 17.80
CA ALA A 70 -2.66 9.51 19.06
C ALA A 70 -1.77 9.55 20.32
N ALA A 71 -0.45 9.78 20.18
CA ALA A 71 0.52 9.87 21.26
C ALA A 71 1.16 11.26 21.35
#